data_AF-A0A2W5GGR7-F1
#
_entry.id   AF-A0A2W5GGR7-F1
#
_cell.length_a   1.000
_cell.length_b   1.000
_cell.length_c   1.000
_cell.angle_alpha   90.00
_cell.angle_beta   90.00
_cell.angle_gamma   90.00
#
_symmetry.space_group_name_H-M   'P 1'
#
loop_
_entity.id
_entity.type
_entity.pdbx_description
1 polymer ?
#
loop_
_entity_poly.entity_id
_entity_poly.type
_entity_poly.pdbx_seq_one_letter_code
_entity_poly.pdbx_strand_id
1 'polypeptide(L)' 'KDVKIDYCGFSIPDKFVVGYGLDYDQLGRNLPEIYQLKD' A
#
# COMPACT_ATOMS: atom_id res chain seq x y z
N LYS A 1 -17.43 13.80 4.76
CA LYS A 1 -16.63 15.05 4.69
C LYS A 1 -15.50 14.76 3.73
N ASP A 2 -15.36 15.56 2.68
CA ASP A 2 -14.18 15.46 1.83
C ASP A 2 -12.96 15.94 2.60
N VAL A 3 -11.89 15.14 2.57
CA VAL A 3 -10.61 15.47 3.19
C VAL A 3 -9.70 15.97 2.09
N LYS A 4 -9.19 17.19 2.25
CA LYS A 4 -8.17 17.75 1.36
C LYS A 4 -6.84 17.07 1.67
N ILE A 5 -6.25 16.41 0.68
CA ILE A 5 -4.91 15.84 0.78
C ILE A 5 -3.92 16.87 0.25
N ASP A 6 -3.07 17.41 1.12
CA ASP A 6 -2.06 18.41 0.72
C ASP A 6 -0.84 17.76 0.04
N TYR A 7 -0.52 16.50 0.38
CA TYR A 7 0.59 15.75 -0.22
C TYR A 7 0.18 14.30 -0.52
N CYS A 8 0.30 13.90 -1.78
CA CYS A 8 0.07 12.53 -2.24
C CYS A 8 1.33 12.06 -2.99
N GLY A 9 1.91 10.93 -2.57
CA GLY A 9 3.05 10.34 -3.27
C GLY A 9 2.64 9.79 -4.63
N PHE A 10 1.66 8.90 -4.65
CA PHE A 10 1.04 8.34 -5.85
C PHE A 10 -0.29 7.67 -5.47
N SER A 11 -1.17 7.51 -6.46
CA SER A 11 -2.45 6.80 -6.29
C SER A 11 -2.32 5.37 -6.80
N ILE A 12 -3.01 4.43 -6.14
CA ILE A 12 -3.05 3.01 -6.52
C ILE A 12 -4.50 2.55 -6.69
N PRO A 13 -4.78 1.49 -7.47
CA PRO A 13 -6.11 0.88 -7.53
C PRO A 13 -6.51 0.30 -6.18
N ASP A 14 -7.81 0.04 -6.00
CA ASP A 14 -8.35 -0.67 -4.83
C ASP A 14 -8.01 -2.16 -4.91
N LYS A 15 -6.75 -2.48 -4.61
CA LYS A 15 -6.21 -3.83 -4.51
C LYS A 15 -5.49 -3.98 -3.19
N PHE A 16 -5.50 -5.20 -2.64
CA PHE A 16 -4.73 -5.51 -1.45
C PHE A 16 -3.22 -5.46 -1.74
N VAL A 17 -2.47 -4.74 -0.92
CA VAL A 17 -1.03 -4.50 -1.09
C VAL A 17 -0.25 -4.80 0.19
N VAL A 18 1.01 -5.23 0.04
CA VAL A 18 1.97 -5.50 1.13
C VAL A 18 3.34 -4.90 0.80
N GLY A 19 4.23 -4.84 1.79
CA GLY A 19 5.58 -4.29 1.60
C GLY A 19 5.69 -2.83 2.02
N TYR A 20 6.92 -2.35 2.16
CA TYR A 20 7.22 -1.00 2.63
C TYR A 20 6.48 -0.63 3.94
N GLY A 21 6.43 -1.57 4.89
CA GLY A 21 5.73 -1.43 6.17
C GLY A 21 4.27 -1.93 6.19
N LEU A 22 3.65 -2.15 5.02
CA LEU A 22 2.31 -2.76 4.90
C LEU A 22 2.41 -4.28 5.05
N ASP A 23 1.41 -4.90 5.67
CA ASP A 23 1.46 -6.31 6.05
C ASP A 23 0.21 -7.11 5.69
N TYR A 24 0.41 -8.42 5.65
CA TYR A 24 -0.62 -9.45 5.72
C TYR A 24 -0.27 -10.40 6.85
N ASP A 25 -1.12 -10.49 7.88
CA ASP A 25 -0.87 -11.33 9.07
C ASP A 25 0.53 -11.09 9.68
N GLN A 26 0.91 -9.81 9.82
CA GLN A 26 2.22 -9.38 10.31
C GLN A 26 3.42 -9.72 9.41
N LEU A 27 3.21 -10.35 8.25
CA LEU A 27 4.24 -10.68 7.28
C LEU A 27 4.33 -9.61 6.18
N GLY A 28 5.52 -9.47 5.59
CA GLY A 28 5.74 -8.64 4.39
C GLY A 28 6.19 -7.20 4.63
N ARG A 29 6.16 -6.68 5.88
CA ARG A 29 6.57 -5.29 6.19
C ARG A 29 7.97 -4.92 5.71
N ASN A 30 8.88 -5.89 5.69
CA ASN A 30 10.29 -5.71 5.37
C ASN A 30 10.60 -5.77 3.86
N LEU A 31 9.60 -6.00 3.00
CA LEU A 31 9.83 -5.97 1.56
C LEU A 31 10.16 -4.54 1.11
N PRO A 32 11.17 -4.34 0.25
CA PRO A 32 11.67 -3.01 -0.11
C PRO A 32 10.72 -2.21 -1.00
N GLU A 33 9.78 -2.90 -1.65
CA GLU A 33 8.81 -2.35 -2.58
C GLU A 33 7.38 -2.65 -2.13
N ILE A 34 6.41 -2.05 -2.81
CA ILE A 34 4.98 -2.33 -2.62
C ILE A 34 4.55 -3.38 -3.65
N TYR A 35 3.97 -4.48 -3.18
CA TYR A 35 3.53 -5.59 -4.01
C TYR A 35 2.01 -5.75 -3.97
N GLN A 36 1.45 -6.20 -5.09
CA GLN A 36 0.06 -6.66 -5.20
C GLN A 36 0.04 -8.12 -5.66
N LEU A 37 -1.04 -8.83 -5.35
CA LEU A 37 -1.24 -10.17 -5.91
C LEU A 37 -1.44 -10.08 -7.44
N LYS A 38 -0.89 -11.08 -8.13
CA LYS A 38 -1.16 -11.29 -9.55
C LYS A 38 -2.58 -11.85 -9.71
N ASP A 39 -3.25 -11.45 -10.77
CA ASP A 39 -4.56 -12.00 -11.15
C ASP A 39 -4.47 -13.49 -11.52
#